data_AF-A0AAU5B7I5-F1
#
_entry.id   AF-A0AAU5B7I5-F1
#
_cell.length_a   1.000
_cell.length_b   1.000
_cell.length_c   1.000
_cell.angle_alpha   90.00
_cell.angle_beta   90.00
_cell.angle_gamma   90.00
#
_symmetry.space_group_name_H-M   'P 1'
#
loop_
_entity.id
_entity.type
_entity.pdbx_description
1 polymer ?
#
loop_
_entity_poly.entity_id
_entity_poly.type
_entity_poly.pdbx_seq_one_letter_code
_entity_poly.pdbx_strand_id
1 'polypeptide(L)' 'MSLTLELIRADIADSLGEDPEDIPVDENLVDYGLDSVRIMALLERWRREHGVEAAFADLAEEPAVEAWLPLLVAS' A
#
# COMPACT_ATOMS: atom_id res chain seq x y z
N MET A 1 -15.86 -0.21 -3.17
CA MET A 1 -15.67 0.68 -2.01
C MET A 1 -14.28 1.26 -2.16
N SER A 2 -14.07 2.55 -1.93
CA SER A 2 -12.73 3.16 -2.06
C SER A 2 -11.80 2.65 -0.95
N LEU A 3 -10.50 2.56 -1.25
CA LEU A 3 -9.49 2.28 -0.21
C LEU A 3 -9.43 3.41 0.81
N THR A 4 -9.02 3.09 2.03
CA THR A 4 -8.79 4.05 3.10
C THR A 4 -7.40 3.86 3.68
N LEU A 5 -6.89 4.88 4.38
CA LEU A 5 -5.60 4.80 5.08
C LEU A 5 -5.52 3.58 6.00
N GLU A 6 -6.57 3.34 6.77
CA GLU A 6 -6.65 2.21 7.71
C GLU A 6 -6.57 0.86 6.99
N LEU A 7 -7.25 0.71 5.85
CA LEU A 7 -7.19 -0.53 5.06
C LEU A 7 -5.80 -0.75 4.44
N ILE A 8 -5.19 0.30 3.90
CA ILE A 8 -3.86 0.21 3.31
C ILE A 8 -2.84 -0.20 4.39
N ARG A 9 -2.87 0.43 5.57
CA ARG A 9 -1.99 0.06 6.69
C ARG A 9 -2.25 -1.37 7.15
N ALA A 10 -3.52 -1.77 7.27
CA ALA A 10 -3.87 -3.13 7.67
C ALA A 10 -3.35 -4.18 6.68
N ASP A 11 -3.48 -3.94 5.38
CA ASP A 11 -3.01 -4.88 4.36
C ASP A 11 -1.47 -4.97 4.31
N ILE A 12 -0.78 -3.84 4.50
CA ILE A 12 0.69 -3.81 4.61
C ILE A 12 1.13 -4.57 5.85
N ALA A 13 0.49 -4.32 6.99
CA ALA A 13 0.78 -4.97 8.27
C ALA A 13 0.59 -6.49 8.19
N ASP A 14 -0.52 -6.95 7.60
CA ASP A 14 -0.77 -8.38 7.37
C ASP A 14 0.32 -9.03 6.51
N SER A 15 0.79 -8.32 5.48
CA SER A 15 1.91 -8.78 4.66
C SER A 15 3.20 -8.92 5.50
N LEU A 16 3.51 -7.93 6.33
CA LEU A 16 4.75 -7.90 7.13
C LEU A 16 4.67 -8.76 8.40
N GLY A 17 3.46 -9.14 8.84
CA GLY A 17 3.23 -9.80 10.13
C GLY A 17 3.38 -8.86 11.32
N GLU A 18 3.14 -7.57 11.11
CA GLU A 18 3.24 -6.49 12.11
C GLU A 18 1.84 -6.00 12.50
N ASP A 19 1.74 -5.14 13.52
CA ASP A 19 0.50 -4.46 13.86
C ASP A 19 0.24 -3.25 12.94
N PRO A 20 -1.00 -2.99 12.48
CA PRO A 20 -1.32 -1.86 11.60
C PRO A 20 -0.95 -0.50 12.18
N GLU A 21 -0.93 -0.38 13.52
CA GLU A 21 -0.56 0.83 14.22
C GLU A 21 0.95 1.13 14.16
N ASP A 22 1.79 0.10 13.93
CA ASP A 22 3.25 0.20 13.84
C ASP A 22 3.75 0.50 12.43
N ILE A 23 2.89 0.37 11.41
CA ILE A 23 3.24 0.71 10.02
C ILE A 23 3.35 2.23 9.87
N PRO A 24 4.54 2.78 9.56
CA PRO A 24 4.70 4.21 9.36
C PRO A 24 3.97 4.66 8.09
N VAL A 25 3.43 5.88 8.12
CA VAL A 25 2.65 6.40 6.99
C VAL A 25 3.47 7.31 6.08
N ASP A 26 4.47 7.96 6.64
CA ASP A 26 5.33 8.98 6.04
C ASP A 26 6.76 8.46 5.74
N GLU A 27 7.07 7.21 6.13
CA GLU A 27 8.37 6.60 5.88
C GLU A 27 8.36 5.66 4.67
N ASN A 28 9.56 5.36 4.18
CA ASN A 28 9.77 4.42 3.10
C ASN A 28 9.52 2.99 3.60
N LEU A 29 8.44 2.39 3.11
CA LEU A 29 8.02 1.04 3.48
C LEU A 29 9.01 -0.04 2.98
N VAL A 30 9.79 0.21 1.93
CA VAL A 30 10.81 -0.72 1.46
C VAL A 30 11.92 -0.85 2.50
N ASP A 31 12.34 0.25 3.12
CA ASP A 31 13.30 0.26 4.21
C ASP A 31 12.73 -0.41 5.48
N TYR A 32 11.40 -0.40 5.62
CA TYR A 32 10.64 -1.10 6.66
C TYR A 32 10.41 -2.60 6.37
N GLY A 33 10.87 -3.11 5.21
CA GLY A 33 10.81 -4.53 4.84
C GLY A 33 9.75 -4.90 3.81
N LEU A 34 9.02 -3.92 3.27
CA LEU A 34 8.05 -4.14 2.19
C LEU A 34 8.77 -4.28 0.85
N ASP A 35 9.02 -5.52 0.45
CA ASP A 35 9.66 -5.83 -0.84
C ASP A 35 8.72 -5.66 -2.06
N SER A 36 9.31 -5.67 -3.25
CA SER A 36 8.60 -5.50 -4.52
C SER A 36 7.56 -6.59 -4.80
N VAL A 37 7.77 -7.82 -4.31
CA VAL A 37 6.83 -8.93 -4.50
C VAL A 37 5.56 -8.66 -3.68
N ARG A 38 5.72 -8.17 -2.46
CA ARG A 38 4.61 -7.79 -1.58
C ARG A 38 3.82 -6.62 -2.14
N ILE A 39 4.48 -5.59 -2.66
CA ILE A 39 3.81 -4.45 -3.30
C ILE A 39 2.98 -4.93 -4.49
N MET A 40 3.54 -5.80 -5.35
CA MET A 40 2.82 -6.35 -6.50
C MET A 40 1.59 -7.16 -6.06
N ALA A 41 1.71 -7.96 -5.00
CA ALA A 41 0.60 -8.74 -4.45
C ALA A 41 -0.51 -7.84 -3.87
N LEU A 42 -0.15 -6.81 -3.12
CA LEU A 42 -1.08 -5.80 -2.60
C LEU A 42 -1.80 -5.08 -3.73
N LEU A 43 -1.06 -4.63 -4.75
CA LEU A 43 -1.62 -3.93 -5.90
C LEU A 43 -2.61 -4.81 -6.68
N GLU A 44 -2.29 -6.09 -6.89
CA GLU A 44 -3.20 -7.02 -7.55
C GLU A 44 -4.48 -7.23 -6.74
N ARG A 45 -4.36 -7.34 -5.41
CA ARG A 45 -5.52 -7.46 -4.50
C ARG A 45 -6.39 -6.20 -4.55
N TRP A 46 -5.79 -5.03 -4.39
CA TRP A 46 -6.48 -3.74 -4.44
C TRP A 46 -7.18 -3.50 -5.78
N ARG A 47 -6.54 -3.88 -6.90
CA ARG A 47 -7.16 -3.82 -8.22
C ARG A 47 -8.40 -4.73 -8.29
N ARG A 48 -8.31 -5.95 -7.75
CA ARG A 48 -9.42 -6.91 -7.78
C ARG A 48 -10.60 -6.50 -6.88
N GLU A 49 -10.32 -6.01 -5.68
CA GLU A 49 -11.35 -5.73 -4.66
C GLU A 49 -11.90 -4.30 -4.75
N HIS A 50 -11.06 -3.34 -5.15
CA HIS A 50 -11.38 -1.90 -5.11
C HIS A 50 -11.33 -1.22 -6.48
N GLY A 51 -10.85 -1.90 -7.52
CA GLY A 51 -10.79 -1.32 -8.88
C GLY A 51 -9.63 -0.34 -9.07
N VAL A 52 -8.58 -0.42 -8.25
CA VAL A 52 -7.41 0.46 -8.34
C VAL A 52 -6.73 0.38 -9.70
N GLU A 53 -6.51 1.55 -10.30
CA GLU A 53 -5.83 1.70 -11.59
C GLU A 53 -4.33 2.03 -11.48
N ALA A 54 -3.84 2.38 -10.29
CA ALA A 54 -2.44 2.69 -10.04
C ALA A 54 -1.50 1.57 -10.55
N ALA A 55 -0.34 1.96 -11.05
CA ALA A 55 0.71 1.05 -11.50
C ALA A 55 1.76 0.85 -10.41
N PHE A 56 2.48 -0.28 -10.50
CA PHE A 56 3.60 -0.54 -9.59
C PHE A 56 4.64 0.57 -9.62
N ALA A 57 4.91 1.17 -10.79
CA ALA A 57 5.85 2.27 -10.93
C ALA A 57 5.45 3.48 -10.09
N ASP A 58 4.15 3.81 -10.01
CA ASP A 58 3.65 4.93 -9.21
C ASP A 58 3.88 4.69 -7.70
N LEU A 59 3.69 3.45 -7.25
CA LEU A 59 3.92 3.07 -5.86
C LEU A 59 5.42 2.94 -5.53
N ALA A 60 6.22 2.49 -6.49
CA ALA A 60 7.65 2.27 -6.31
C ALA A 60 8.46 3.58 -6.36
N GLU A 61 7.93 4.65 -6.97
CA GLU A 61 8.54 5.97 -6.97
C GLU A 61 8.61 6.54 -5.55
N GLU A 62 7.51 6.45 -4.81
CA GLU A 62 7.42 6.91 -3.43
C GLU A 62 6.69 5.86 -2.58
N PRO A 63 7.42 4.88 -2.00
CA PRO A 63 6.85 3.75 -1.27
C PRO A 63 6.40 4.13 0.15
N ALA A 64 5.58 5.16 0.28
CA ALA A 64 5.03 5.64 1.55
C ALA A 64 3.50 5.65 1.50
N VAL A 65 2.84 5.34 2.62
CA VAL A 65 1.38 5.22 2.66
C VAL A 65 0.71 6.56 2.32
N GLU A 66 1.25 7.69 2.81
CA GLU A 66 0.72 9.03 2.53
C GLU A 66 0.80 9.37 1.03
N ALA A 67 1.85 8.95 0.33
CA ALA A 67 2.00 9.15 -1.11
C ALA A 67 1.09 8.22 -1.91
N TRP A 68 0.85 7.00 -1.44
CA TRP A 68 -0.03 6.04 -2.10
C TRP A 68 -1.51 6.39 -1.98
N LEU A 69 -1.94 6.92 -0.83
CA LEU A 69 -3.34 7.22 -0.56
C LEU A 69 -4.04 8.02 -1.68
N PRO A 70 -3.51 9.17 -2.17
CA PRO A 70 -4.16 9.90 -3.26
C PRO A 70 -4.20 9.11 -4.58
N LEU A 71 -3.20 8.27 -4.86
CA LEU A 71 -3.16 7.43 -6.07
C LEU A 71 -4.20 6.30 -6.01
N LEU A 72 -4.40 5.73 -4.83
CA LEU A 72 -5.29 4.59 -4.59
C LEU A 72 -6.75 5.01 -4.38
N VAL A 73 -7.01 6.26 -3.96
CA VAL A 73 -8.36 6.81 -3.72
C VAL A 73 -8.92 7.53 -4.95
N ALA A 74 -8.08 7.93 -5.90
CA ALA A 74 -8.51 8.60 -7.14
C ALA A 74 -9.27 7.70 -8.15
N SER A 75 -9.63 6.46 -7.75
CA SER A 75 -10.30 5.45 -8.59
C SER A 75 -11.82 5.48 -8.47
#